data_AF-A0AAV5FDV6-F1
#
_entry.id   AF-A0AAV5FDV6-F1
#
_cell.length_a   1.000
_cell.length_b   1.000
_cell.length_c   1.000
_cell.angle_alpha   90.00
_cell.angle_beta   90.00
_cell.angle_gamma   90.00
#
_symmetry.space_group_name_H-M   'P 1'
#
loop_
_entity.id
_entity.type
_entity.pdbx_description
1 polymer ?
#
loop_
_entity_poly.entity_id
_entity_poly.type
_entity_poly.pdbx_seq_one_letter_code
_entity_poly.pdbx_strand_id
1 'polypeptide(L)'
;MIQGAGPRVFSPTSYTYDILMHCCCRVRRLDLTLAAFGCLLRTGMGANVFAFSSLLRGLCDAKRTEEAMDVLLHRMPKLGCVPDVVSYIILLKGFCDSGRSQHALEIL
;
A
#
# COMPACT_ATOMS: atom_id res chain seq x y z
N MET A 1 -34.22 13.65 -30.17
CA MET A 1 -33.02 12.85 -29.85
C MET A 1 -31.99 13.77 -29.22
N ILE A 2 -31.82 13.72 -27.90
CA ILE A 2 -30.72 14.40 -27.20
C ILE A 2 -30.03 13.30 -26.42
N GLN A 3 -28.90 12.81 -26.93
CA GLN A 3 -28.10 11.82 -26.21
C GLN A 3 -27.55 12.49 -24.95
N GLY A 4 -27.97 11.99 -23.79
CA GLY A 4 -27.36 12.36 -22.52
C GLY A 4 -25.89 12.01 -22.55
N ALA A 5 -25.03 13.01 -22.36
CA ALA A 5 -23.61 12.77 -22.14
C ALA A 5 -23.48 11.98 -20.83
N GLY A 6 -23.30 10.67 -20.95
CA GLY A 6 -22.94 9.82 -19.83
C GLY A 6 -21.68 10.35 -19.14
N PRO A 7 -21.46 10.02 -17.86
CA PRO A 7 -20.26 10.45 -17.14
C PRO A 7 -19.03 10.07 -17.96
N ARG A 8 -18.11 11.03 -18.16
CA ARG A 8 -16.82 10.77 -18.80
C ARG A 8 -16.01 9.90 -17.85
N VAL A 9 -16.16 8.58 -17.96
CA VAL A 9 -15.39 7.61 -17.18
C VAL A 9 -14.00 7.53 -17.81
N PHE A 10 -13.08 8.34 -17.31
CA PHE A 10 -11.66 8.15 -17.60
C PHE A 10 -11.17 6.91 -16.86
N SER A 11 -10.41 6.06 -17.55
CA SER A 11 -9.78 4.90 -16.91
C SER A 11 -8.83 5.39 -15.81
N PRO A 12 -8.96 4.89 -14.56
CA PRO A 12 -8.03 5.22 -13.49
C PRO A 12 -6.59 4.90 -13.90
N THR A 13 -5.66 5.81 -13.62
CA THR A 13 -4.22 5.62 -13.86
C THR A 13 -3.53 5.16 -12.57
N SER A 14 -2.25 4.78 -12.65
CA SER A 14 -1.44 4.47 -11.46
C SER A 14 -1.51 5.59 -10.41
N TYR A 15 -1.43 6.86 -10.85
CA TYR A 15 -1.50 8.02 -9.96
C TYR A 15 -2.86 8.14 -9.24
N THR A 16 -3.96 7.76 -9.90
CA THR A 16 -5.28 7.75 -9.25
C THR A 16 -5.30 6.80 -8.08
N TYR A 17 -4.75 5.59 -8.25
CA TYR A 17 -4.66 4.61 -7.17
C TYR A 17 -3.69 5.04 -6.08
N ASP A 18 -2.54 5.62 -6.43
CA ASP A 18 -1.57 6.12 -5.44
C ASP A 18 -2.21 7.20 -4.55
N ILE A 19 -2.95 8.15 -5.14
CA ILE A 19 -3.70 9.17 -4.39
C ILE A 19 -4.76 8.53 -3.50
N LEU A 20 -5.58 7.62 -4.05
CA LEU A 20 -6.64 6.94 -3.29
C LEU A 20 -6.08 6.16 -2.11
N MET A 21 -5.02 5.39 -2.32
CA MET A 21 -4.36 4.61 -1.28
C MET A 21 -3.74 5.50 -0.21
N HIS A 22 -3.05 6.57 -0.61
CA HIS A 22 -2.47 7.53 0.34
C HIS A 22 -3.54 8.19 1.20
N CYS A 23 -4.66 8.62 0.59
CA CYS A 23 -5.81 9.17 1.32
C CYS A 23 -6.41 8.15 2.30
N CYS A 24 -6.67 6.91 1.85
CA CYS A 24 -7.24 5.87 2.70
C CYS A 24 -6.32 5.52 3.88
N CYS A 25 -5.00 5.49 3.63
CA CYS A 25 -4.00 5.28 4.65
C CYS A 25 -4.01 6.39 5.72
N ARG A 26 -4.09 7.68 5.32
CA ARG A 26 -4.19 8.79 6.28
C ARG A 26 -5.46 8.77 7.14
N VAL A 27 -6.56 8.22 6.61
CA VAL A 27 -7.82 8.06 7.36
C VAL A 27 -7.82 6.74 8.18
N ARG A 28 -6.70 6.00 8.19
CA ARG A 28 -6.52 4.72 8.89
C ARG A 28 -7.57 3.65 8.49
N ARG A 29 -8.06 3.75 7.25
CA ARG A 29 -9.02 2.80 6.67
C ARG A 29 -8.28 1.75 5.86
N LEU A 30 -7.72 0.77 6.57
CA LEU A 30 -6.97 -0.33 5.96
C LEU A 30 -7.82 -1.16 4.98
N ASP A 31 -9.11 -1.32 5.27
CA ASP A 31 -10.08 -1.97 4.37
C ASP A 31 -10.12 -1.30 2.99
N LEU A 32 -10.17 0.04 2.96
CA LEU A 32 -10.19 0.80 1.72
C LEU A 32 -8.81 0.78 1.02
N THR A 33 -7.73 0.87 1.79
CA THR A 33 -6.36 0.75 1.23
C THR A 33 -6.16 -0.61 0.55
N LEU A 34 -6.60 -1.70 1.18
CA LEU A 34 -6.54 -3.06 0.61
C LEU A 34 -7.42 -3.19 -0.64
N ALA A 35 -8.65 -2.65 -0.60
CA ALA A 35 -9.55 -2.67 -1.75
C ALA A 35 -8.96 -1.90 -2.94
N ALA A 36 -8.40 -0.71 -2.71
CA ALA A 36 -7.74 0.09 -3.75
C ALA A 36 -6.52 -0.63 -4.33
N PHE A 37 -5.69 -1.26 -3.48
CA PHE A 37 -4.55 -2.04 -3.93
C PHE A 37 -4.97 -3.26 -4.77
N GLY A 38 -6.02 -3.98 -4.35
CA GLY A 38 -6.57 -5.09 -5.13
C GLY A 38 -7.12 -4.64 -6.49
N CYS A 39 -7.74 -3.45 -6.55
CA CYS A 39 -8.15 -2.85 -7.82
C CYS A 39 -6.95 -2.52 -8.72
N LEU A 40 -5.87 -1.94 -8.17
CA LEU A 40 -4.63 -1.66 -8.91
C LEU A 40 -4.04 -2.95 -9.51
N LEU A 41 -3.98 -4.04 -8.73
CA LEU A 41 -3.47 -5.32 -9.24
C LEU A 41 -4.35 -5.88 -10.37
N ARG A 42 -5.68 -5.74 -10.27
CA ARG A 42 -6.63 -6.23 -11.27
C ARG A 42 -6.59 -5.45 -12.58
N THR A 43 -6.15 -4.18 -12.57
CA THR A 43 -5.96 -3.44 -13.83
C THR A 43 -4.74 -3.90 -14.62
N GLY A 44 -3.90 -4.79 -14.06
CA GLY A 44 -2.63 -5.19 -14.67
C GLY A 44 -1.57 -4.09 -14.64
N MET A 45 -1.85 -2.96 -13.97
CA MET A 45 -0.84 -1.93 -13.76
C MET A 45 0.09 -2.42 -12.65
N GLY A 46 1.41 -2.39 -12.92
CA GLY A 46 2.39 -2.77 -11.92
C GLY A 46 2.27 -1.92 -10.66
N ALA A 47 2.16 -2.55 -9.50
CA ALA A 47 2.19 -1.84 -8.23
C ALA A 47 3.60 -1.26 -8.02
N ASN A 48 3.67 0.05 -7.81
CA ASN A 48 4.93 0.76 -7.58
C ASN A 48 5.25 0.86 -6.08
N VAL A 49 6.43 1.41 -5.75
CA VAL A 49 6.88 1.57 -4.37
C VAL A 49 5.95 2.46 -3.52
N PHE A 50 5.23 3.40 -4.12
CA PHE A 50 4.26 4.26 -3.41
C PHE A 50 3.02 3.50 -2.98
N ALA A 51 2.47 2.67 -3.85
CA ALA A 51 1.33 1.81 -3.54
C ALA A 51 1.70 0.85 -2.38
N PHE A 52 2.86 0.22 -2.44
CA PHE A 52 3.35 -0.64 -1.36
C PHE A 52 3.63 0.13 -0.07
N SER A 53 4.26 1.30 -0.13
CA SER A 53 4.50 2.14 1.06
C SER A 53 3.19 2.49 1.78
N SER A 54 2.14 2.79 1.02
CA SER A 54 0.80 3.07 1.57
C SER A 54 0.17 1.83 2.21
N LEU A 55 0.33 0.67 1.57
CA LEU A 55 -0.12 -0.62 2.10
C LEU A 55 0.60 -0.99 3.41
N LEU A 56 1.94 -0.90 3.43
CA LEU A 56 2.77 -1.17 4.60
C LEU A 56 2.38 -0.28 5.78
N ARG A 57 2.23 1.03 5.55
CA ARG A 57 1.82 1.98 6.59
C ARG A 57 0.43 1.63 7.14
N GLY A 58 -0.53 1.34 6.26
CA GLY A 58 -1.87 0.93 6.68
C GLY A 58 -1.87 -0.34 7.54
N LEU A 59 -1.03 -1.33 7.21
CA LEU A 59 -0.89 -2.56 7.98
C LEU A 59 -0.26 -2.29 9.36
N CYS A 60 0.82 -1.50 9.41
CA CYS A 60 1.46 -1.09 10.68
C CYS A 60 0.49 -0.31 11.58
N ASP A 61 -0.27 0.65 11.01
CA ASP A 61 -1.24 1.46 11.76
C ASP A 61 -2.39 0.63 12.34
N ALA A 62 -2.70 -0.51 11.71
CA ALA A 62 -3.67 -1.50 12.16
C ALA A 62 -3.07 -2.59 13.07
N LYS A 63 -1.81 -2.43 13.51
CA LYS A 63 -1.06 -3.40 14.34
C LYS A 63 -0.88 -4.77 13.69
N ARG A 64 -0.89 -4.83 12.35
CA ARG A 64 -0.67 -6.04 11.53
C ARG A 64 0.76 -6.07 11.00
N THR A 65 1.74 -5.81 11.86
CA THR A 65 3.15 -5.59 11.48
C THR A 65 3.80 -6.84 10.88
N GLU A 66 3.40 -8.04 11.30
CA GLU A 66 3.85 -9.31 10.69
C GLU A 66 3.43 -9.42 9.23
N GLU A 67 2.19 -9.04 8.92
CA GLU A 67 1.73 -9.04 7.53
C GLU A 67 2.43 -7.95 6.70
N ALA A 68 2.75 -6.81 7.31
CA ALA A 68 3.57 -5.79 6.66
C ALA A 68 4.98 -6.32 6.33
N MET A 69 5.55 -7.14 7.22
CA MET A 69 6.85 -7.79 6.99
C MET A 69 6.78 -8.82 5.84
N ASP A 70 5.75 -9.67 5.81
CA ASP A 70 5.50 -10.59 4.66
C ASP A 70 5.36 -9.83 3.34
N VAL A 71 4.61 -8.72 3.35
CA VAL A 71 4.46 -7.87 2.16
C VAL A 71 5.80 -7.33 1.70
N LEU A 72 6.61 -6.80 2.61
CA LEU A 72 7.90 -6.19 2.30
C LEU A 72 8.90 -7.24 1.77
N LEU A 73 9.06 -8.37 2.46
CA LEU A 73 10.10 -9.35 2.15
C LEU A 73 9.74 -10.31 1.01
N HIS A 74 8.45 -10.59 0.82
CA HIS A 74 8.02 -11.62 -0.13
C HIS A 74 7.15 -11.09 -1.25
N ARG A 75 6.15 -10.24 -0.95
CA ARG A 75 5.18 -9.81 -1.98
C ARG A 75 5.72 -8.72 -2.89
N MET A 76 6.43 -7.73 -2.34
CA MET A 76 7.07 -6.68 -3.14
C MET A 76 8.02 -7.28 -4.19
N PRO A 77 9.02 -8.12 -3.83
CA PRO A 77 9.92 -8.74 -4.81
C PRO A 77 9.19 -9.63 -5.82
N LYS A 78 8.20 -10.42 -5.36
CA LYS A 78 7.39 -11.29 -6.23
C LYS A 78 6.61 -10.51 -7.29
N LEU A 79 6.26 -9.25 -7.01
CA LEU A 79 5.59 -8.35 -7.93
C LEU A 79 6.58 -7.42 -8.67
N GLY A 80 7.88 -7.71 -8.60
CA GLY A 80 8.92 -6.95 -9.31
C GLY A 80 9.20 -5.56 -8.72
N CYS A 81 8.72 -5.28 -7.51
CA CYS A 81 8.96 -4.02 -6.81
C CYS A 81 10.03 -4.25 -5.73
N VAL A 82 11.16 -3.54 -5.83
CA VAL A 82 12.24 -3.64 -4.84
C VAL A 82 11.91 -2.74 -3.65
N PRO A 83 11.88 -3.27 -2.41
CA PRO A 83 11.77 -2.43 -1.21
C PRO A 83 12.89 -1.39 -1.14
N ASP A 84 12.53 -0.15 -0.84
CA ASP A 84 13.46 0.95 -0.67
C ASP A 84 13.62 1.34 0.81
N VAL A 85 14.50 2.31 1.08
CA VAL A 85 14.76 2.81 2.43
C VAL A 85 13.47 3.26 3.14
N VAL A 86 12.52 3.86 2.40
CA VAL A 86 11.24 4.31 2.96
C VAL A 86 10.40 3.11 3.42
N SER A 87 10.36 2.04 2.62
CA SER A 87 9.64 0.81 2.94
C SER A 87 10.14 0.20 4.25
N TYR A 88 11.46 0.13 4.44
CA TYR A 88 12.08 -0.36 5.69
C TYR A 88 11.79 0.57 6.87
N ILE A 89 11.91 1.89 6.71
CA ILE A 89 11.61 2.87 7.77
C ILE A 89 10.16 2.73 8.27
N ILE A 90 9.20 2.52 7.35
CA ILE A 90 7.79 2.31 7.72
C ILE A 90 7.64 1.09 8.62
N LEU A 91 8.31 0.00 8.28
CA LEU A 91 8.21 -1.26 9.03
C LEU A 91 8.89 -1.15 10.40
N LEU A 92 10.11 -0.58 10.46
CA LEU A 92 10.84 -0.31 11.71
C LEU A 92 9.99 0.54 12.67
N LYS A 93 9.39 1.62 12.16
CA LYS A 93 8.48 2.46 12.96
C LYS A 93 7.27 1.65 13.45
N GLY A 94 6.66 0.84 12.59
CA GLY A 94 5.54 -0.02 12.95
C GLY A 94 5.87 -1.02 14.08
N PHE A 95 7.07 -1.60 14.07
CA PHE A 95 7.56 -2.47 15.15
C PHE A 95 7.77 -1.72 16.46
N CYS A 96 8.41 -0.55 16.43
CA CYS A 96 8.58 0.31 17.60
C CYS A 96 7.23 0.72 18.21
N ASP A 97 6.28 1.17 17.39
CA ASP A 97 4.94 1.58 17.82
C ASP A 97 4.10 0.41 18.37
N SER A 98 4.50 -0.82 18.09
CA SER A 98 3.85 -2.04 18.58
C SER A 98 4.56 -2.67 19.78
N GLY A 99 5.61 -2.01 20.32
CA GLY A 99 6.40 -2.53 21.45
C GLY A 99 7.27 -3.75 21.10
N ARG A 100 7.44 -4.05 19.80
CA ARG A 100 8.17 -5.21 19.27
C ARG A 100 9.46 -4.79 18.59
N SER A 101 10.21 -3.90 19.24
CA SER A 101 11.48 -3.36 18.73
C SER A 101 12.53 -4.43 18.46
N GLN A 102 12.46 -5.60 19.10
CA GLN A 102 13.39 -6.70 18.87
C GLN A 102 13.37 -7.21 17.41
N HIS A 103 12.19 -7.28 16.78
CA HIS A 103 12.08 -7.68 15.36
C HIS A 103 12.46 -6.55 14.41
N ALA A 104 12.43 -5.29 14.86
CA ALA A 104 12.95 -4.19 14.06
C ALA A 104 14.44 -4.38 13.74
N LEU A 105 15.21 -4.99 14.66
CA LEU A 105 16.64 -5.28 14.48
C LEU A 105 16.91 -6.43 13.50
N GLU A 106 15.95 -7.34 13.30
CA GLU A 106 16.09 -8.47 12.36
C GLU A 106 15.98 -8.03 10.88
N ILE A 107 15.54 -6.80 10.65
CA ILE A 107 15.28 -6.22 9.33
C ILE A 107 16.43 -5.29 8.87
N LEU A 108 17.35 -4.94 9.77
CA LEU A 108 18.56 -4.14 9.50
C LEU A 108 19.73 -5.05 9.11
#